data_AF-A0A0C4EJV4-F1
#
_entry.id   AF-A0A0C4EJV4-F1
#
_cell.length_a   1.000
_cell.length_b   1.000
_cell.length_c   1.000
_cell.angle_alpha   90.00
_cell.angle_beta   90.00
_cell.angle_gamma   90.00
#
_symmetry.space_group_name_H-M   'P 1'
#
loop_
_entity.id
_entity.type
_entity.pdbx_description
1 polymer ?
#
loop_
_entity_poly.entity_id
_entity_poly.type
_entity_poly.pdbx_seq_one_letter_code
_entity_poly.pdbx_strand_id
1 'polypeptide(L)'
;MIDKVSRSQWERDVKGAEACTKQVISDLLQNRIDLSQLVITKALAKADYAAKQAHVELAKRMKKRDAGSAPALGDQVAYVIIKGTKDARAYEKSEDPLYVLENNIAIDTKYYLDNQLSKPLMRIFEPILGDKSSSLLSGDHTRIVSIATPTQGGLMGFIKRTETCLGCRVPLGKTTKDTKLQTQDGRPLFQTNGTHPGLRKRVCKAVDPMPSSPIPFPSPKNPRPAQELTCVYFFRGRARKRCQGSLHQEVICTASDCPIFYMRTKSRKDVEDLYAVLQRFDGAW
;
A
#
# COMPACT_ATOMS: atom_id res chain seq x y z
N MET A 1 16.52 -1.46 -3.45
CA MET A 1 16.03 -0.51 -4.47
C MET A 1 17.15 0.08 -5.30
N ILE A 2 18.19 0.63 -4.66
CA ILE A 2 19.33 1.25 -5.36
C ILE A 2 20.01 0.26 -6.32
N ASP A 3 20.15 -1.02 -5.94
CA ASP A 3 20.70 -2.05 -6.82
C ASP A 3 19.95 -2.24 -8.14
N LYS A 4 18.63 -1.97 -8.19
CA LYS A 4 17.88 -2.03 -9.46
C LYS A 4 18.30 -0.90 -10.41
N VAL A 5 18.54 0.29 -9.87
CA VAL A 5 19.03 1.46 -10.61
C VAL A 5 20.49 1.24 -11.02
N SER A 6 21.31 0.69 -10.13
CA SER A 6 22.72 0.38 -10.42
C SER A 6 22.89 -0.79 -11.40
N ARG A 7 21.99 -1.77 -11.44
CA ARG A 7 22.04 -2.86 -12.43
C ARG A 7 21.59 -2.43 -13.82
N SER A 8 20.70 -1.44 -13.94
CA SER A 8 20.40 -0.81 -15.24
C SER A 8 21.58 -0.03 -15.82
N GLN A 9 22.65 0.17 -15.05
CA GLN A 9 23.85 0.92 -15.46
C GLN A 9 24.82 0.11 -16.36
N TRP A 10 24.50 -1.12 -16.75
CA TRP A 10 25.38 -1.93 -17.62
C TRP A 10 25.21 -1.64 -19.12
N GLU A 11 24.06 -1.11 -19.54
CA GLU A 11 23.88 -0.54 -20.88
C GLU A 11 23.97 0.98 -20.73
N ARG A 12 24.75 1.66 -21.56
CA ARG A 12 25.05 3.11 -21.48
C ARG A 12 23.83 4.00 -21.78
N ASP A 13 22.68 3.73 -21.17
CA ASP A 13 21.43 4.44 -21.37
C ASP A 13 21.04 5.23 -20.11
N VAL A 14 21.39 6.52 -20.13
CA VAL A 14 21.03 7.47 -19.08
C VAL A 14 19.51 7.66 -19.04
N LYS A 15 18.81 7.63 -20.18
CA LYS A 15 17.36 7.85 -20.24
C LYS A 15 16.59 6.68 -19.63
N GLY A 16 17.04 5.46 -19.89
CA GLY A 16 16.51 4.24 -19.25
C GLY A 16 16.67 4.29 -17.73
N ALA A 17 17.84 4.73 -17.25
CA ALA A 17 18.10 4.89 -15.81
C ALA A 17 17.21 5.95 -15.16
N GLU A 18 16.98 7.10 -15.83
CA GLU A 18 16.03 8.12 -15.36
C GLU A 18 14.60 7.60 -15.29
N ALA A 19 14.13 6.93 -16.34
CA ALA A 19 12.79 6.37 -16.41
C ALA A 19 12.56 5.31 -15.32
N CYS A 20 13.52 4.41 -15.13
CA CYS A 20 13.52 3.41 -14.06
C CYS A 20 13.43 4.09 -12.67
N THR A 21 14.24 5.13 -12.43
CA THR A 21 14.24 5.87 -11.17
C THR A 21 12.88 6.52 -10.90
N LYS A 22 12.31 7.21 -11.90
CA LYS A 22 10.97 7.82 -11.81
C LYS A 22 9.89 6.78 -11.53
N GLN A 23 9.97 5.61 -12.16
CA GLN A 23 9.04 4.51 -11.94
C GLN A 23 9.13 3.97 -10.50
N VAL A 24 10.34 3.76 -9.98
CA VAL A 24 10.55 3.31 -8.59
C VAL A 24 10.01 4.32 -7.59
N ILE A 25 10.24 5.62 -7.81
CA ILE A 25 9.69 6.69 -6.95
C ILE A 25 8.16 6.70 -6.99
N SER A 26 7.57 6.56 -8.19
CA SER A 26 6.12 6.45 -8.36
C SER A 26 5.55 5.26 -7.60
N ASP A 27 6.21 4.09 -7.69
CA ASP A 27 5.79 2.88 -6.99
C ASP A 27 5.91 3.00 -5.47
N LEU A 28 6.92 3.72 -4.96
CA LEU A 28 7.06 4.02 -3.55
C LEU A 28 5.88 4.89 -3.06
N LEU A 29 5.63 6.00 -3.75
CA LEU A 29 4.59 6.97 -3.37
C LEU A 29 3.17 6.44 -3.53
N GLN A 30 2.97 5.46 -4.40
CA GLN A 30 1.72 4.75 -4.61
C GLN A 30 1.58 3.48 -3.74
N ASN A 31 2.47 3.26 -2.77
CA ASN A 31 2.43 2.10 -1.86
C ASN A 31 2.45 0.73 -2.58
N ARG A 32 3.02 0.70 -3.79
CA ARG A 32 3.13 -0.52 -4.63
C ARG A 32 4.39 -1.33 -4.33
N ILE A 33 5.32 -0.76 -3.58
CA ILE A 33 6.53 -1.44 -3.13
C ILE A 33 6.19 -2.46 -2.03
N ASP A 34 6.90 -3.59 -2.04
CA ASP A 34 6.81 -4.61 -1.00
C ASP A 34 7.47 -4.12 0.30
N LEU A 35 6.81 -4.42 1.43
CA LEU A 35 7.29 -4.01 2.75
C LEU A 35 8.71 -4.53 3.04
N SER A 36 9.06 -5.72 2.53
CA SER A 36 10.40 -6.31 2.69
C SER A 36 11.53 -5.42 2.16
N GLN A 37 11.26 -4.58 1.14
CA GLN A 37 12.25 -3.64 0.60
C GLN A 37 12.40 -2.37 1.45
N LEU A 38 11.51 -2.16 2.42
CA LEU A 38 11.47 -1.00 3.31
C LEU A 38 11.93 -1.34 4.73
N VAL A 39 12.14 -2.62 5.04
CA VAL A 39 12.65 -3.08 6.34
C VAL A 39 14.09 -2.61 6.52
N ILE A 40 14.34 -1.96 7.64
CA ILE A 40 15.66 -1.54 8.10
C ILE A 40 16.03 -2.44 9.28
N THR A 41 17.22 -3.02 9.25
CA THR A 41 17.70 -3.90 10.32
C THR A 41 18.88 -3.25 11.02
N LYS A 42 18.87 -3.25 12.36
CA LYS A 42 19.99 -2.77 13.17
C LYS A 42 20.18 -3.62 14.42
N ALA A 43 21.44 -3.93 14.74
CA ALA A 43 21.81 -4.69 15.94
C ALA A 43 21.56 -3.89 17.22
N LEU A 44 20.94 -4.52 18.21
CA LEU A 44 20.70 -3.97 19.54
C LEU A 44 21.94 -4.16 20.41
N ALA A 45 22.92 -3.26 20.25
CA ALA A 45 24.18 -3.38 21.00
C ALA A 45 24.10 -2.85 22.44
N LYS A 46 23.18 -1.91 22.75
CA LYS A 46 22.96 -1.40 24.12
C LYS A 46 21.48 -1.13 24.37
N ALA A 47 21.05 -1.33 25.61
CA ALA A 47 19.67 -1.08 26.04
C ALA A 47 19.35 0.42 26.15
N ASP A 48 20.36 1.22 26.52
CA ASP A 48 20.23 2.67 26.66
C ASP A 48 21.41 3.39 26.02
N TYR A 49 21.07 4.33 25.13
CA TYR A 49 22.00 5.26 24.51
C TYR A 49 21.64 6.68 24.96
N ALA A 50 22.64 7.56 25.04
CA ALA A 50 22.41 8.98 25.34
C ALA A 50 21.44 9.65 24.37
N ALA A 51 21.46 9.25 23.09
CA ALA A 51 20.49 9.65 22.09
C ALA A 51 19.52 8.50 21.80
N LYS A 52 18.21 8.78 21.83
CA LYS A 52 17.17 7.80 21.52
C LYS A 52 17.29 7.31 20.08
N GLN A 53 17.32 5.99 19.91
CA GLN A 53 17.44 5.34 18.60
C GLN A 53 16.19 4.51 18.28
N ALA A 54 15.84 4.44 17.00
CA ALA A 54 14.59 3.82 16.54
C ALA A 54 14.42 2.35 16.92
N HIS A 55 15.46 1.53 16.78
CA HIS A 55 15.41 0.10 17.12
C HIS A 55 15.41 -0.13 18.63
N VAL A 56 16.05 0.75 19.42
CA VAL A 56 16.08 0.65 20.88
C VAL A 56 14.70 0.97 21.46
N GLU A 57 14.09 2.07 21.02
CA GLU A 57 12.74 2.46 21.44
C GLU A 57 11.69 1.46 20.95
N LEU A 58 11.87 0.88 19.77
CA LEU A 58 11.00 -0.20 19.29
C LEU A 58 11.13 -1.45 20.15
N ALA A 59 12.34 -1.92 20.46
CA ALA A 59 12.55 -3.10 21.30
C ALA A 59 11.89 -2.92 22.68
N LYS A 60 11.99 -1.72 23.29
CA LYS A 60 11.28 -1.37 24.52
C LYS A 60 9.76 -1.44 24.36
N ARG A 61 9.21 -0.97 23.23
CA ARG A 61 7.77 -1.06 22.92
C ARG A 61 7.30 -2.49 22.65
N MET A 62 8.12 -3.31 21.99
CA MET A 62 7.83 -4.74 21.79
C MET A 62 7.78 -5.46 23.14
N LYS A 63 8.78 -5.25 24.00
CA LYS A 63 8.82 -5.82 25.36
C LYS A 63 7.61 -5.45 26.22
N LYS A 64 7.08 -4.23 26.08
CA LYS A 64 5.85 -3.80 26.77
C LYS A 64 4.58 -4.44 26.22
N ARG A 65 4.56 -4.77 24.92
CA ARG A 65 3.42 -5.42 24.26
C ARG A 65 3.40 -6.93 24.56
N ASP A 66 4.53 -7.58 24.34
CA ASP A 66 4.74 -8.99 24.63
C ASP A 66 6.23 -9.21 24.94
N ALA A 67 6.52 -9.62 26.17
CA ALA A 67 7.88 -9.89 26.61
C ALA A 67 8.50 -11.13 25.96
N GLY A 68 7.69 -12.09 25.51
CA GLY A 68 8.15 -13.34 24.90
C GLY A 68 8.70 -13.16 23.48
N SER A 69 8.21 -12.17 22.75
CA SER A 69 8.61 -11.88 21.36
C SER A 69 9.63 -10.74 21.24
N ALA A 70 10.11 -10.20 22.35
CA ALA A 70 10.98 -9.03 22.35
C ALA A 70 12.46 -9.40 22.08
N PRO A 71 13.18 -8.64 21.22
CA PRO A 71 14.59 -8.89 20.94
C PRO A 71 15.49 -8.72 22.17
N ALA A 72 16.49 -9.58 22.32
CA ALA A 72 17.49 -9.51 23.37
C ALA A 72 18.69 -8.64 22.96
N LEU A 73 19.56 -8.33 23.94
CA LEU A 73 20.83 -7.64 23.65
C LEU A 73 21.71 -8.53 22.77
N GLY A 74 22.21 -7.95 21.67
CA GLY A 74 22.96 -8.67 20.64
C GLY A 74 22.12 -9.06 19.42
N ASP A 75 20.80 -9.11 19.54
CA ASP A 75 19.92 -9.47 18.43
C ASP A 75 19.78 -8.32 17.41
N GLN A 76 19.39 -8.69 16.19
CA GLN A 76 19.02 -7.73 15.17
C GLN A 76 17.55 -7.36 15.27
N VAL A 77 17.26 -6.07 15.26
CA VAL A 77 15.90 -5.54 15.31
C VAL A 77 15.54 -5.02 13.91
N ALA A 78 14.55 -5.66 13.31
CA ALA A 78 13.94 -5.24 12.05
C ALA A 78 12.82 -4.23 12.32
N TYR A 79 12.78 -3.13 11.56
CA TYR A 79 11.75 -2.10 11.70
C TYR A 79 11.47 -1.37 10.39
N VAL A 80 10.30 -0.74 10.33
CA VAL A 80 9.90 0.18 9.26
C VAL A 80 9.49 1.52 9.87
N ILE A 81 9.45 2.57 9.05
CA ILE A 81 9.00 3.90 9.47
C ILE A 81 7.55 4.12 9.02
N ILE A 82 6.65 4.25 10.00
CA ILE A 82 5.23 4.50 9.78
C ILE A 82 4.93 6.00 9.74
N LYS A 83 3.79 6.36 9.15
CA LYS A 83 3.28 7.74 9.21
C LYS A 83 2.94 8.09 10.66
N GLY A 84 3.58 9.15 11.15
CA GLY A 84 3.28 9.76 12.44
C GLY A 84 2.74 11.18 12.28
N THR A 85 2.77 11.95 13.36
CA THR A 85 2.53 13.40 13.30
C THR A 85 3.66 14.08 12.51
N LYS A 86 3.38 15.28 11.97
CA LYS A 86 4.27 15.99 11.03
C LYS A 86 5.71 16.18 11.56
N ASP A 87 5.87 16.28 12.87
CA ASP A 87 7.17 16.51 13.53
C ASP A 87 7.60 15.35 14.45
N ALA A 88 6.92 14.20 14.36
CA ALA A 88 7.31 13.01 15.12
C ALA A 88 8.71 12.54 14.68
N ARG A 89 9.55 12.27 15.67
CA ARG A 89 10.92 11.84 15.43
C ARG A 89 10.95 10.39 14.93
N ALA A 90 11.99 10.03 14.17
CA ALA A 90 12.07 8.70 13.57
C ALA A 90 11.99 7.54 14.58
N TYR A 91 12.41 7.75 15.83
CA TYR A 91 12.33 6.74 16.89
C TYR A 91 10.92 6.53 17.45
N GLU A 92 10.00 7.48 17.27
CA GLU A 92 8.58 7.35 17.62
C GLU A 92 7.81 6.68 16.48
N LYS A 93 8.26 6.91 15.25
CA LYS A 93 7.68 6.37 14.02
C LYS A 93 8.21 4.99 13.63
N SER A 94 9.15 4.41 14.37
CA SER A 94 9.60 3.04 14.07
C SER A 94 8.54 2.02 14.51
N GLU A 95 8.30 0.99 13.73
CA GLU A 95 7.38 -0.08 14.10
C GLU A 95 7.84 -1.43 13.55
N ASP A 96 7.43 -2.50 14.20
CA ASP A 96 7.70 -3.86 13.76
C ASP A 96 6.96 -4.17 12.44
N PRO A 97 7.64 -4.73 11.42
CA PRO A 97 7.02 -4.98 10.11
C PRO A 97 5.82 -5.91 10.17
N LEU A 98 5.82 -6.90 11.07
CA LEU A 98 4.69 -7.82 11.23
C LEU A 98 3.49 -7.10 11.85
N TYR A 99 3.72 -6.30 12.90
CA TYR A 99 2.69 -5.47 13.51
C TYR A 99 2.07 -4.48 12.52
N VAL A 100 2.90 -3.86 11.66
CA VAL A 100 2.43 -2.96 10.59
C VAL A 100 1.53 -3.68 9.60
N LEU A 101 1.93 -4.89 9.19
CA LEU A 101 1.09 -5.70 8.32
C LEU A 101 -0.21 -6.03 8.99
N GLU A 102 -0.22 -6.61 10.19
CA GLU A 102 -1.42 -7.05 10.90
C GLU A 102 -2.44 -5.92 11.10
N ASN A 103 -1.97 -4.74 11.50
CA ASN A 103 -2.81 -3.59 11.82
C ASN A 103 -3.07 -2.65 10.63
N ASN A 104 -2.51 -2.95 9.46
CA ASN A 104 -2.63 -2.11 8.24
C ASN A 104 -2.18 -0.66 8.47
N ILE A 105 -1.01 -0.49 9.11
CA ILE A 105 -0.48 0.84 9.42
C ILE A 105 0.18 1.45 8.18
N ALA A 106 -0.11 2.72 7.91
CA ALA A 106 0.42 3.42 6.75
C ALA A 106 1.93 3.69 6.89
N ILE A 107 2.70 3.39 5.85
CA ILE A 107 4.14 3.66 5.77
C ILE A 107 4.42 5.12 5.40
N ASP A 108 5.46 5.71 6.01
CA ASP A 108 5.92 7.07 5.70
C ASP A 108 6.77 7.09 4.42
N THR A 109 6.11 7.05 3.27
CA THR A 109 6.77 7.05 1.96
C THR A 109 7.70 8.24 1.74
N LYS A 110 7.41 9.40 2.35
CA LYS A 110 8.26 10.60 2.26
C LYS A 110 9.59 10.40 2.97
N TYR A 111 9.56 9.81 4.15
CA TYR A 111 10.80 9.47 4.87
C TYR A 111 11.74 8.60 4.02
N TYR A 112 11.21 7.59 3.33
CA TYR A 112 12.05 6.72 2.48
C TYR A 112 12.59 7.46 1.25
N LEU A 113 11.78 8.32 0.63
CA LEU A 113 12.22 9.15 -0.48
C LEU A 113 13.36 10.09 -0.05
N ASP A 114 13.16 10.84 1.03
CA ASP A 114 14.08 11.91 1.44
C ASP A 114 15.31 11.39 2.19
N ASN A 115 15.17 10.37 3.03
CA ASN A 115 16.27 9.88 3.87
C ASN A 115 17.07 8.73 3.25
N GLN A 116 16.46 7.93 2.37
CA GLN A 116 17.12 6.74 1.81
C GLN A 116 17.40 6.83 0.31
N LEU A 117 16.49 7.40 -0.49
CA LEU A 117 16.66 7.43 -1.95
C LEU A 117 17.32 8.72 -2.43
N SER A 118 16.98 9.88 -1.89
CA SER A 118 17.46 11.18 -2.39
C SER A 118 18.99 11.24 -2.41
N LYS A 119 19.67 10.99 -1.29
CA LYS A 119 21.12 11.17 -1.16
C LYS A 119 21.91 10.23 -2.08
N PRO A 120 21.61 8.90 -2.12
CA PRO A 120 22.29 8.01 -3.05
C PRO A 120 21.99 8.33 -4.52
N LEU A 121 20.76 8.72 -4.86
CA LEU A 121 20.42 9.10 -6.24
C LEU A 121 21.17 10.35 -6.68
N MET A 122 21.25 11.39 -5.85
CA MET A 122 22.04 12.59 -6.15
C MET A 122 23.51 12.21 -6.36
N ARG A 123 24.10 11.39 -5.49
CA ARG A 123 25.50 10.95 -5.63
C ARG A 123 25.80 10.24 -6.96
N ILE A 124 24.82 9.53 -7.53
CA ILE A 124 24.97 8.78 -8.79
C ILE A 124 24.71 9.68 -9.99
N PHE A 125 23.65 10.49 -9.96
CA PHE A 125 23.18 11.25 -11.11
C PHE A 125 23.80 12.65 -11.23
N GLU A 126 24.27 13.25 -10.14
CA GLU A 126 24.89 14.58 -10.15
C GLU A 126 26.14 14.65 -11.03
N PRO A 127 27.10 13.69 -11.01
CA PRO A 127 28.24 13.70 -11.93
C PRO A 127 27.88 13.50 -13.41
N ILE A 128 26.67 13.01 -13.71
CA ILE A 128 26.24 12.65 -15.08
C ILE A 128 25.33 13.74 -15.66
N LEU A 129 24.41 14.27 -14.86
CA LEU A 129 23.33 15.18 -15.27
C LEU A 129 23.50 16.61 -14.74
N GLY A 130 24.40 16.85 -13.78
CA GLY A 130 24.54 18.12 -13.08
C GLY A 130 23.25 18.50 -12.34
N ASP A 131 22.85 19.77 -12.45
CA ASP A 131 21.69 20.35 -11.76
C ASP A 131 20.34 19.67 -12.09
N LYS A 132 20.25 19.01 -13.25
CA LYS A 132 19.05 18.29 -13.70
C LYS A 132 18.72 17.07 -12.84
N SER A 133 19.68 16.56 -12.07
CA SER A 133 19.49 15.44 -11.15
C SER A 133 18.36 15.69 -10.13
N SER A 134 18.20 16.94 -9.67
CA SER A 134 17.13 17.34 -8.74
C SER A 134 15.72 17.10 -9.29
N SER A 135 15.52 17.24 -10.61
CA SER A 135 14.23 17.00 -11.28
C SER A 135 13.78 15.53 -11.23
N LEU A 136 14.66 14.60 -10.86
CA LEU A 136 14.29 13.19 -10.66
C LEU A 136 13.44 12.99 -9.40
N LEU A 137 13.59 13.86 -8.40
CA LEU A 137 12.88 13.77 -7.11
C LEU A 137 11.53 14.51 -7.12
N SER A 138 11.30 15.37 -8.10
CA SER A 138 10.09 16.19 -8.22
C SER A 138 9.54 16.16 -9.64
N GLY A 139 8.25 15.84 -9.80
CA GLY A 139 7.62 15.80 -11.12
C GLY A 139 6.25 15.11 -11.10
N ASP A 140 5.70 14.81 -12.28
CA ASP A 140 4.39 14.16 -12.40
C ASP A 140 4.34 12.80 -11.70
N HIS A 141 5.45 12.05 -11.71
CA HIS A 141 5.60 10.76 -11.02
C HIS A 141 5.52 10.87 -9.49
N THR A 142 5.62 12.08 -8.93
CA THR A 142 5.52 12.34 -7.48
C THR A 142 4.20 12.96 -7.04
N ARG A 143 3.34 13.36 -7.98
CA ARG A 143 2.06 14.04 -7.69
C ARG A 143 0.97 13.10 -7.19
N ILE A 144 1.04 11.83 -7.56
CA ILE A 144 0.06 10.80 -7.17
C ILE A 144 0.58 10.07 -5.95
N VAL A 145 0.02 10.39 -4.78
CA VAL A 145 0.31 9.71 -3.52
C VAL A 145 -0.92 8.93 -3.08
N SER A 146 -0.81 7.61 -3.00
CA SER A 146 -1.86 6.78 -2.40
C SER A 146 -1.59 6.66 -0.91
N ILE A 147 -2.52 7.14 -0.09
CA ILE A 147 -2.42 7.03 1.36
C ILE A 147 -3.38 5.93 1.79
N ALA A 148 -2.84 4.78 2.16
CA ALA A 148 -3.61 3.74 2.83
C ALA A 148 -4.22 4.35 4.10
N THR A 149 -5.54 4.26 4.23
CA THR A 149 -6.25 4.74 5.42
C THR A 149 -6.16 3.65 6.48
N PRO A 150 -5.62 3.91 7.68
CA PRO A 150 -5.46 2.88 8.70
C PRO A 150 -6.82 2.33 9.13
N THR A 151 -6.91 1.01 9.26
CA THR A 151 -8.15 0.31 9.60
C THR A 151 -8.54 0.49 11.07
N GLN A 152 -7.56 0.77 11.95
CA GLN A 152 -7.76 0.86 13.40
C GLN A 152 -7.13 2.14 13.97
N GLY A 153 -7.84 2.79 14.89
CA GLY A 153 -7.42 4.01 15.57
C GLY A 153 -8.59 4.74 16.24
N GLY A 154 -8.31 5.55 17.27
CA GLY A 154 -9.34 6.16 18.12
C GLY A 154 -10.39 7.00 17.38
N LEU A 155 -10.01 7.65 16.27
CA LEU A 155 -10.95 8.40 15.43
C LEU A 155 -11.63 7.52 14.37
N MET A 156 -10.95 6.48 13.89
CA MET A 156 -11.41 5.60 12.80
C MET A 156 -12.51 4.62 13.24
N GLY A 157 -12.58 4.26 14.52
CA GLY A 157 -13.63 3.40 15.06
C GLY A 157 -15.04 3.99 14.98
N PHE A 158 -15.16 5.33 14.83
CA PHE A 158 -16.44 6.04 14.73
C PHE A 158 -16.78 6.48 13.30
N ILE A 159 -15.90 6.24 12.31
CA ILE A 159 -16.15 6.61 10.92
C ILE A 159 -17.02 5.55 10.26
N LYS A 160 -18.27 5.92 9.95
CA LYS A 160 -19.14 5.09 9.11
C LYS A 160 -18.63 5.12 7.67
N ARG A 161 -18.11 3.98 7.19
CA ARG A 161 -17.72 3.82 5.78
C ARG A 161 -18.93 4.13 4.89
N THR A 162 -18.81 5.17 4.08
CA THR A 162 -19.80 5.50 3.05
C THR A 162 -19.30 4.90 1.74
N GLU A 163 -20.11 4.04 1.14
CA GLU A 163 -19.80 3.43 -0.14
C GLU A 163 -19.71 4.49 -1.24
N THR A 164 -18.79 4.37 -2.19
CA THR A 164 -18.65 5.33 -3.30
C THR A 164 -18.88 4.65 -4.64
N CYS A 165 -19.50 5.36 -5.59
CA CYS A 165 -19.69 4.87 -6.95
C CYS A 165 -18.35 4.46 -7.59
N LEU A 166 -18.32 3.26 -8.17
CA LEU A 166 -17.11 2.72 -8.79
C LEU A 166 -16.68 3.45 -10.08
N GLY A 167 -17.57 4.19 -10.73
CA GLY A 167 -17.24 4.99 -11.93
C GLY A 167 -17.01 6.48 -11.65
N CYS A 168 -17.81 7.09 -10.79
CA CYS A 168 -17.80 8.54 -10.54
C CYS A 168 -17.20 8.93 -9.17
N ARG A 169 -16.88 7.96 -8.30
CA ARG A 169 -16.39 8.14 -6.90
C ARG A 169 -17.29 8.97 -5.97
N VAL A 170 -18.50 9.28 -6.39
CA VAL A 170 -19.50 9.98 -5.57
C VAL A 170 -20.01 9.06 -4.45
N PRO A 171 -20.14 9.54 -3.20
CA PRO A 171 -20.73 8.79 -2.09
C PRO A 171 -22.17 8.32 -2.38
N LEU A 172 -22.46 7.05 -2.07
CA LEU A 172 -23.74 6.36 -2.21
C LEU A 172 -24.38 6.21 -0.82
N GLY A 173 -25.68 6.50 -0.69
CA GLY A 173 -26.43 6.16 0.53
C GLY A 173 -27.21 7.28 1.23
N LYS A 174 -27.39 8.46 0.62
CA LYS A 174 -28.37 9.45 1.13
C LYS A 174 -29.65 9.42 0.29
N THR A 175 -30.77 9.09 0.92
CA THR A 175 -32.10 9.46 0.43
C THR A 175 -32.19 10.99 0.38
N THR A 176 -32.81 11.48 -0.67
CA THR A 176 -33.13 12.89 -0.95
C THR A 176 -33.50 13.67 0.33
N LYS A 177 -32.61 14.56 0.80
CA LYS A 177 -32.96 15.84 1.44
C LYS A 177 -31.79 16.80 1.69
N ASP A 178 -30.53 16.37 1.84
CA ASP A 178 -29.47 17.29 2.32
C ASP A 178 -28.21 17.43 1.44
N THR A 179 -28.34 17.48 0.11
CA THR A 179 -27.23 17.99 -0.71
C THR A 179 -27.75 18.92 -1.80
N LYS A 180 -27.76 20.23 -1.53
CA LYS A 180 -27.69 21.24 -2.60
C LYS A 180 -26.28 21.17 -3.22
N LEU A 181 -26.05 20.20 -4.11
CA LEU A 181 -24.94 20.26 -5.06
C LEU A 181 -25.58 20.57 -6.41
N GLN A 182 -25.66 21.86 -6.72
CA GLN A 182 -26.09 22.33 -8.03
C GLN A 182 -24.95 22.07 -9.02
N THR A 183 -25.18 21.20 -9.99
CA THR A 183 -24.43 21.25 -11.26
C THR A 183 -24.89 22.50 -12.02
N GLN A 184 -23.99 23.10 -12.81
CA GLN A 184 -24.23 24.35 -13.56
C GLN A 184 -25.39 24.28 -14.57
N ASP A 185 -25.99 23.11 -14.80
CA ASP A 185 -27.05 22.90 -15.80
C ASP A 185 -28.47 22.71 -15.22
N GLY A 186 -28.69 23.07 -13.94
CA GLY A 186 -30.04 23.30 -13.41
C GLY A 186 -31.04 22.13 -13.41
N ARG A 187 -30.64 20.89 -13.71
CA ARG A 187 -31.52 19.71 -13.69
C ARG A 187 -31.41 18.92 -12.38
N PRO A 188 -32.53 18.54 -11.74
CA PRO A 188 -32.50 17.75 -10.51
C PRO A 188 -31.99 16.33 -10.80
N LEU A 189 -30.78 16.02 -10.32
CA LEU A 189 -30.35 14.64 -10.09
C LEU A 189 -31.19 14.09 -8.93
N PHE A 190 -31.73 12.88 -9.07
CA PHE A 190 -32.56 12.13 -8.11
C PHE A 190 -34.08 12.23 -8.28
N GLN A 191 -34.60 11.49 -9.26
CA GLN A 191 -35.91 10.83 -9.15
C GLN A 191 -35.69 9.33 -8.94
N THR A 192 -36.21 8.74 -7.86
CA THR A 192 -35.92 7.36 -7.44
C THR A 192 -36.95 6.33 -7.92
N ASN A 193 -37.39 6.35 -9.17
CA ASN A 193 -38.29 5.30 -9.68
C ASN A 193 -37.55 4.49 -10.75
N GLY A 194 -37.35 3.18 -10.54
CA GLY A 194 -36.64 2.29 -11.47
C GLY A 194 -36.28 0.92 -10.87
N THR A 195 -36.58 -0.15 -11.60
CA THR A 195 -37.11 -1.43 -11.10
C THR A 195 -36.08 -2.56 -10.97
N HIS A 196 -34.88 -2.32 -10.42
CA HIS A 196 -33.92 -3.39 -10.12
C HIS A 196 -33.37 -3.30 -8.68
N PRO A 197 -33.65 -4.29 -7.80
CA PRO A 197 -33.21 -4.28 -6.40
C PRO A 197 -31.69 -4.35 -6.22
N GLY A 198 -30.96 -4.98 -7.15
CA GLY A 198 -29.51 -5.23 -7.02
C GLY A 198 -28.60 -4.05 -7.37
N LEU A 199 -28.92 -3.24 -8.39
CA LEU A 199 -27.98 -2.23 -8.93
C LEU A 199 -27.77 -1.00 -8.04
N ARG A 200 -28.65 -0.79 -7.05
CA ARG A 200 -28.79 0.48 -6.31
C ARG A 200 -27.63 0.83 -5.37
N LYS A 201 -26.67 -0.08 -5.15
CA LYS A 201 -25.50 0.15 -4.27
C LYS A 201 -24.16 0.22 -5.03
N ARG A 202 -24.15 0.17 -6.36
CA ARG A 202 -22.92 -0.09 -7.16
C ARG A 202 -22.37 1.13 -7.89
N VAL A 203 -23.24 1.82 -8.62
CA VAL A 203 -22.91 3.00 -9.41
C VAL A 203 -23.95 4.09 -9.20
N CYS A 204 -23.51 5.34 -9.30
CA CYS A 204 -24.41 6.50 -9.31
C CYS A 204 -25.29 6.43 -10.57
N LYS A 205 -26.54 6.93 -10.52
CA LYS A 205 -27.45 6.91 -11.68
C LYS A 205 -26.85 7.54 -12.95
N ALA A 206 -25.94 8.50 -12.80
CA ALA A 206 -25.22 9.12 -13.91
C ALA A 206 -24.29 8.16 -14.68
N VAL A 207 -23.93 7.03 -14.07
CA VAL A 207 -23.04 6.00 -14.63
C VAL A 207 -23.81 4.69 -14.91
N ASP A 208 -25.11 4.63 -14.61
CA ASP A 208 -25.96 3.47 -14.86
C ASP A 208 -26.45 3.50 -16.33
N PRO A 209 -25.99 2.61 -17.22
CA PRO A 209 -26.50 2.58 -18.60
C PRO A 209 -27.95 2.05 -18.64
N MET A 210 -28.78 2.70 -19.44
CA MET A 210 -30.22 2.43 -19.63
C MET A 210 -30.48 0.97 -20.10
N PRO A 211 -31.64 0.35 -19.78
CA PRO A 211 -31.81 -1.10 -19.80
C PRO A 211 -32.09 -1.76 -21.17
N SER A 212 -31.89 -1.08 -22.31
CA SER A 212 -32.28 -1.62 -23.63
C SER A 212 -31.14 -2.12 -24.51
N SER A 213 -29.91 -2.22 -23.99
CA SER A 213 -28.81 -2.90 -24.68
C SER A 213 -28.49 -4.21 -23.97
N PRO A 214 -28.35 -5.35 -24.68
CA PRO A 214 -27.84 -6.58 -24.07
C PRO A 214 -26.52 -6.23 -23.42
N ILE A 215 -26.51 -6.31 -22.09
CA ILE A 215 -25.47 -5.81 -21.21
C ILE A 215 -24.13 -6.32 -21.76
N PRO A 216 -23.27 -5.48 -22.37
CA PRO A 216 -21.86 -5.74 -22.20
C PRO A 216 -21.69 -5.53 -20.71
N PHE A 217 -21.48 -6.62 -19.96
CA PHE A 217 -20.99 -6.48 -18.60
C PHE A 217 -19.96 -5.36 -18.66
N PRO A 218 -20.01 -4.34 -17.80
CA PRO A 218 -18.78 -3.66 -17.45
C PRO A 218 -17.96 -4.76 -16.78
N SER A 219 -17.34 -5.62 -17.59
CA SER A 219 -16.15 -6.34 -17.21
C SER A 219 -15.30 -5.26 -16.59
N PRO A 220 -14.86 -5.45 -15.34
CA PRO A 220 -14.04 -4.45 -14.68
C PRO A 220 -13.00 -4.03 -15.72
N LYS A 221 -12.83 -2.74 -16.00
CA LYS A 221 -11.85 -2.27 -17.01
C LYS A 221 -10.41 -2.72 -16.71
N ASN A 222 -10.22 -3.54 -15.68
CA ASN A 222 -9.18 -4.53 -15.54
C ASN A 222 -9.63 -5.61 -14.51
N PRO A 223 -10.03 -6.86 -14.86
CA PRO A 223 -10.01 -7.98 -13.90
C PRO A 223 -8.57 -8.46 -13.63
N ARG A 224 -7.61 -7.97 -14.44
CA ARG A 224 -6.19 -8.30 -14.38
C ARG A 224 -5.57 -8.18 -12.98
N PRO A 225 -5.82 -7.18 -12.12
CA PRO A 225 -5.19 -7.14 -10.81
C PRO A 225 -5.61 -8.29 -9.92
N ALA A 226 -6.90 -8.67 -9.88
CA ALA A 226 -7.36 -9.79 -9.04
C ALA A 226 -6.83 -11.14 -9.55
N GLN A 227 -6.84 -11.37 -10.88
CA GLN A 227 -6.29 -12.57 -11.50
C GLN A 227 -4.75 -12.65 -11.41
N GLU A 228 -4.06 -11.53 -11.54
CA GLU A 228 -2.60 -11.42 -11.42
C GLU A 228 -2.16 -11.57 -9.96
N LEU A 229 -2.87 -10.97 -9.00
CA LEU A 229 -2.62 -11.13 -7.57
C LEU A 229 -2.92 -12.54 -7.07
N THR A 230 -4.01 -13.18 -7.55
CA THR A 230 -4.26 -14.60 -7.26
C THR A 230 -3.18 -15.48 -7.89
N CYS A 231 -2.78 -15.24 -9.14
CA CYS A 231 -1.70 -15.98 -9.78
C CYS A 231 -0.37 -15.82 -9.03
N VAL A 232 0.00 -14.60 -8.61
CA VAL A 232 1.18 -14.32 -7.77
C VAL A 232 1.07 -15.01 -6.41
N TYR A 233 -0.10 -14.99 -5.77
CA TYR A 233 -0.36 -15.70 -4.51
C TYR A 233 -0.17 -17.22 -4.67
N PHE A 234 -0.72 -17.83 -5.73
CA PHE A 234 -0.56 -19.25 -6.05
C PHE A 234 0.89 -19.61 -6.41
N PHE A 235 1.58 -18.80 -7.21
CA PHE A 235 2.98 -19.03 -7.59
C PHE A 235 3.91 -18.98 -6.36
N ARG A 236 3.67 -18.03 -5.46
CA ARG A 236 4.36 -17.91 -4.17
C ARG A 236 4.02 -19.09 -3.22
N GLY A 237 2.78 -19.59 -3.27
CA GLY A 237 2.39 -20.83 -2.60
C GLY A 237 3.16 -22.07 -3.10
N ARG A 238 3.53 -22.11 -4.38
CA ARG A 238 4.34 -23.18 -4.98
C ARG A 238 5.80 -23.13 -4.53
N ALA A 239 6.39 -21.93 -4.44
CA ALA A 239 7.72 -21.72 -3.87
C ALA A 239 7.80 -22.21 -2.40
N ARG A 240 6.73 -22.00 -1.63
CA ARG A 240 6.59 -22.44 -0.25
C ARG A 240 6.63 -23.97 -0.09
N LYS A 241 5.88 -24.70 -0.91
CA LYS A 241 5.88 -26.18 -0.90
C LYS A 241 7.25 -26.75 -1.31
N ARG A 242 7.97 -26.04 -2.19
CA ARG A 242 9.34 -26.39 -2.57
C ARG A 242 10.36 -26.15 -1.45
N CYS A 243 10.16 -25.10 -0.64
CA CYS A 243 11.01 -24.79 0.51
C CYS A 243 10.77 -25.71 1.72
N GLN A 244 9.52 -26.11 2.00
CA GLN A 244 9.21 -27.05 3.11
C GLN A 244 9.50 -28.51 2.74
N GLY A 245 9.68 -28.82 1.45
CA GLY A 245 9.86 -30.20 0.97
C GLY A 245 8.60 -31.08 1.03
N SER A 246 7.46 -30.53 1.48
CA SER A 246 6.18 -31.23 1.57
C SER A 246 5.11 -30.53 0.74
N LEU A 247 4.41 -31.31 -0.09
CA LEU A 247 3.31 -30.84 -0.93
C LEU A 247 1.94 -30.94 -0.24
N HIS A 248 1.82 -31.79 0.78
CA HIS A 248 0.56 -32.21 1.39
C HIS A 248 0.30 -31.57 2.76
N GLN A 249 1.36 -31.21 3.51
CA GLN A 249 1.20 -30.53 4.80
C GLN A 249 0.86 -29.05 4.59
N GLU A 250 0.06 -28.48 5.49
CA GLU A 250 -0.04 -27.03 5.58
C GLU A 250 1.35 -26.50 5.96
N VAL A 251 1.90 -25.62 5.12
CA VAL A 251 3.14 -24.97 5.48
C VAL A 251 2.81 -24.00 6.62
N ILE A 252 3.62 -23.98 7.68
CA ILE A 252 3.59 -22.95 8.74
C ILE A 252 4.96 -22.29 8.66
N CYS A 253 5.02 -21.02 8.27
CA CYS A 253 6.27 -20.31 8.06
C CYS A 253 6.14 -18.93 8.69
N THR A 254 6.87 -18.72 9.77
CA THR A 254 6.94 -17.49 10.57
C THR A 254 8.27 -16.77 10.40
N ALA A 255 9.08 -17.20 9.43
CA ALA A 255 10.39 -16.63 9.13
C ALA A 255 10.23 -15.16 8.70
N SER A 256 10.42 -14.25 9.67
CA SER A 256 10.28 -12.80 9.52
C SER A 256 11.46 -12.18 8.75
N ASP A 257 12.53 -12.94 8.55
CA ASP A 257 13.67 -12.63 7.69
C ASP A 257 13.43 -13.00 6.22
N CYS A 258 12.36 -13.75 5.91
CA CYS A 258 12.06 -14.18 4.55
C CYS A 258 11.31 -13.09 3.75
N PRO A 259 11.80 -12.63 2.59
CA PRO A 259 11.07 -11.66 1.76
C PRO A 259 9.73 -12.21 1.24
N ILE A 260 9.61 -13.53 1.08
CA ILE A 260 8.38 -14.20 0.65
C ILE A 260 7.29 -14.13 1.73
N PHE A 261 7.68 -14.08 3.02
CA PHE A 261 6.73 -13.99 4.13
C PHE A 261 5.90 -12.70 4.03
N TYR A 262 6.56 -11.54 3.94
CA TYR A 262 5.88 -10.24 3.83
C TYR A 262 5.04 -10.13 2.55
N MET A 263 5.60 -10.60 1.43
CA MET A 263 4.92 -10.62 0.14
C MET A 263 3.62 -11.41 0.18
N ARG A 264 3.60 -12.57 0.85
CA ARG A 264 2.40 -13.40 0.98
C ARG A 264 1.34 -12.72 1.84
N THR A 265 1.73 -12.21 3.00
CA THR A 265 0.79 -11.58 3.95
C THR A 265 0.12 -10.36 3.32
N LYS A 266 0.89 -9.55 2.57
CA LYS A 266 0.35 -8.43 1.78
C LYS A 266 -0.61 -8.93 0.70
N SER A 267 -0.19 -9.86 -0.15
CA SER A 267 -1.04 -10.38 -1.23
C SER A 267 -2.35 -11.00 -0.72
N ARG A 268 -2.34 -11.67 0.44
CA ARG A 268 -3.57 -12.19 1.06
C ARG A 268 -4.54 -11.05 1.39
N LYS A 269 -4.04 -9.98 2.03
CA LYS A 269 -4.85 -8.81 2.37
C LYS A 269 -5.36 -8.04 1.15
N ASP A 270 -4.51 -7.86 0.15
CA ASP A 270 -4.92 -7.22 -1.11
C ASP A 270 -6.05 -8.01 -1.80
N VAL A 271 -6.00 -9.35 -1.76
CA VAL A 271 -7.08 -10.21 -2.28
C VAL A 271 -8.35 -10.09 -1.44
N GLU A 272 -8.24 -10.07 -0.11
CA GLU A 272 -9.39 -9.85 0.80
C GLU A 272 -10.08 -8.51 0.52
N ASP A 273 -9.30 -7.43 0.34
CA ASP A 273 -9.82 -6.10 0.01
C ASP A 273 -10.50 -6.07 -1.37
N LEU A 274 -9.89 -6.72 -2.38
CA LEU A 274 -10.49 -6.85 -3.71
C LEU A 274 -11.78 -7.67 -3.69
N TYR A 275 -11.81 -8.75 -2.90
CA TYR A 275 -13.01 -9.57 -2.75
C TYR A 275 -14.15 -8.78 -2.09
N ALA A 276 -13.85 -7.95 -1.09
CA ALA A 276 -14.84 -7.05 -0.49
C ALA A 276 -15.41 -6.04 -1.51
N VAL A 277 -14.62 -5.59 -2.49
CA VAL A 277 -15.12 -4.77 -3.61
C VAL A 277 -15.98 -5.60 -4.57
N LEU A 278 -15.58 -6.85 -4.87
CA LEU A 278 -16.34 -7.76 -5.74
C LEU A 278 -17.69 -8.17 -5.14
N GLN A 279 -17.77 -8.38 -3.83
CA GLN A 279 -19.03 -8.67 -3.14
C GLN A 279 -20.08 -7.55 -3.29
N ARG A 280 -19.70 -6.34 -3.70
CA ARG A 280 -20.66 -5.28 -4.07
C ARG A 280 -21.48 -5.65 -5.32
N PHE A 281 -20.96 -6.52 -6.17
CA PHE A 281 -21.61 -7.01 -7.39
C PHE A 281 -22.55 -8.20 -7.13
N ASP A 282 -22.30 -9.00 -6.10
CA ASP A 282 -23.07 -10.19 -5.74
C ASP A 282 -24.37 -9.84 -4.97
N GLY A 283 -25.22 -9.04 -5.62
CA GLY A 283 -26.64 -8.99 -5.28
C GLY A 283 -27.34 -10.09 -6.05
N ALA A 284 -27.88 -11.07 -5.33
CA ALA A 284 -28.61 -12.23 -5.84
C ALA A 284 -29.56 -11.86 -7.00
N TRP A 285 -29.48 -12.68 -8.05
CA TRP A 285 -30.39 -12.69 -9.20
C TRP A 285 -31.82 -13.03 -8.76
#